data_AF-A0A7C6AV71-F1
#
_entry.id   AF-A0A7C6AV71-F1
#
_cell.length_a   1.000
_cell.length_b   1.000
_cell.length_c   1.000
_cell.angle_alpha   90.00
_cell.angle_beta   90.00
_cell.angle_gamma   90.00
#
_symmetry.space_group_name_H-M   'P 1'
#
loop_
_entity.id
_entity.type
_entity.pdbx_description
1 polymer ?
#
loop_
_entity_poly.entity_id
_entity_poly.type
_entity_poly.pdbx_seq_one_letter_code
_entity_poly.pdbx_strand_id
1 'polypeptide(L)'
;HLMIMADYKLDIDSPYEMPKKEVLEEKPNRIPYPSGEIRFRHYGKVVEMLAKEIMKVEDEQRRMEMLRNLANHMKKLYLTWNREQVSDEVIFNDLKEMIGQDIQFPPDMHLSETRELLAPKIRNKKRNNQRNKPR
;
A
#
# COMPACT_ATOMS: atom_id res chain seq x y z
N HIS A 1 30.85 -15.28 -15.79
CA HIS A 1 31.33 -13.91 -15.57
C HIS A 1 32.67 -13.65 -16.24
N LEU A 2 33.68 -14.51 -16.10
CA LEU A 2 35.02 -14.31 -16.72
C LEU A 2 34.97 -14.06 -18.24
N MET A 3 34.15 -14.83 -18.97
CA MET A 3 33.98 -14.68 -20.43
C MET A 3 33.37 -13.33 -20.86
N ILE A 4 32.49 -12.76 -20.03
CA ILE A 4 31.80 -11.48 -20.29
C ILE A 4 32.80 -10.33 -20.15
N MET A 5 33.72 -10.40 -19.17
CA MET A 5 34.76 -9.40 -18.96
C MET A 5 35.88 -9.46 -20.02
N ALA A 6 36.05 -10.60 -20.68
CA ALA A 6 37.09 -10.84 -21.69
C ALA A 6 36.58 -10.68 -23.15
N ASP A 7 35.42 -10.07 -23.37
CA ASP A 7 34.77 -9.93 -24.70
C ASP A 7 34.61 -11.25 -25.48
N TYR A 8 34.56 -12.37 -24.77
CA TYR A 8 34.51 -13.72 -25.35
C TYR A 8 35.71 -14.03 -26.28
N LYS A 9 36.86 -13.38 -26.06
CA LYS A 9 38.10 -13.60 -26.82
C LYS A 9 38.96 -14.74 -26.25
N LEU A 10 38.50 -15.38 -25.18
CA LEU A 10 39.23 -16.40 -24.45
C LEU A 10 38.70 -17.77 -24.85
N ASP A 11 39.54 -18.62 -25.43
CA ASP A 11 39.20 -19.99 -25.81
C ASP A 11 39.40 -20.91 -24.59
N ILE A 12 38.31 -21.18 -23.86
CA ILE A 12 38.30 -22.04 -22.67
C ILE A 12 37.13 -23.01 -22.77
N ASP A 13 37.42 -24.30 -22.58
CA ASP A 13 36.42 -25.35 -22.42
C ASP A 13 35.67 -25.18 -21.10
N SER A 14 34.46 -24.62 -21.17
CA SER A 14 33.56 -24.44 -20.03
C SER A 14 32.45 -25.49 -20.06
N PRO A 15 32.13 -26.15 -18.94
CA PRO A 15 31.06 -27.15 -18.87
C PRO A 15 29.64 -26.57 -18.94
N TYR A 16 29.50 -25.24 -19.05
CA TYR A 16 28.22 -24.53 -19.16
C TYR A 16 28.13 -23.75 -20.48
N GLU A 17 26.93 -23.72 -21.06
CA GLU A 17 26.64 -23.02 -22.31
C GLU A 17 26.99 -21.53 -22.22
N MET A 18 27.61 -21.01 -23.28
CA MET A 18 28.01 -19.61 -23.34
C MET A 18 26.79 -18.69 -23.31
N PRO A 19 26.76 -17.67 -22.43
CA PRO A 19 25.70 -16.68 -22.47
C PRO A 19 25.78 -15.91 -23.79
N LYS A 20 24.72 -15.94 -24.60
CA LYS A 20 24.65 -15.23 -25.89
C LYS A 20 24.93 -13.74 -25.69
N LYS A 21 25.87 -13.17 -26.45
CA LYS A 21 26.22 -11.74 -26.44
C LYS A 21 24.99 -10.83 -26.59
N GLU A 22 24.04 -11.25 -27.41
CA GLU A 22 22.80 -10.54 -27.71
C GLU A 22 21.92 -10.26 -26.48
N VAL A 23 21.93 -11.16 -25.48
CA VAL A 23 21.12 -11.02 -24.25
C VAL A 23 21.72 -9.98 -23.30
N LEU A 24 23.02 -9.71 -23.40
CA LEU A 24 23.73 -8.74 -22.56
C LEU A 24 23.70 -7.31 -23.14
N GLU A 25 23.59 -7.19 -24.47
CA GLU A 25 23.47 -5.88 -25.15
C GLU A 25 22.02 -5.38 -25.25
N GLU A 26 21.05 -6.23 -24.89
CA GLU A 26 19.64 -5.86 -24.90
C GLU A 26 19.40 -4.74 -23.89
N LYS A 27 18.98 -3.56 -24.39
CA LYS A 27 18.68 -2.42 -23.54
C LYS A 27 17.57 -2.80 -22.58
N PRO A 28 17.65 -2.39 -21.30
CA PRO A 28 16.59 -2.67 -20.35
C PRO A 28 15.26 -2.15 -20.89
N ASN A 29 14.21 -2.97 -20.75
CA ASN A 29 12.86 -2.59 -21.16
C ASN A 29 12.44 -1.30 -20.47
N ARG A 30 11.95 -0.33 -21.26
CA ARG A 30 11.46 0.94 -20.72
C ARG A 30 10.16 0.67 -19.95
N ILE A 31 10.23 0.82 -18.63
CA ILE A 31 9.05 0.75 -17.77
C ILE A 31 8.29 2.07 -17.93
N PRO A 32 7.02 2.07 -18.38
CA PRO A 32 6.23 3.29 -18.45
C PRO A 32 5.99 3.84 -17.04
N TYR A 33 6.17 5.14 -16.86
CA TYR A 33 5.85 5.80 -15.61
C TYR A 33 4.31 5.83 -15.44
N PRO A 34 3.77 5.55 -14.25
CA PRO A 34 2.34 5.62 -14.03
C PRO A 34 1.84 7.07 -14.19
N SER A 35 1.18 7.36 -15.31
CA SER A 35 0.63 8.67 -15.68
C SER A 35 -0.80 8.85 -15.14
N GLY A 36 -0.97 8.80 -13.82
CA GLY A 36 -2.27 9.01 -13.17
C GLY A 36 -2.34 10.35 -12.47
N GLU A 37 -3.39 11.13 -12.72
CA GLU A 37 -3.76 12.23 -11.84
C GLU A 37 -4.30 11.67 -10.52
N ILE A 38 -3.69 12.07 -9.41
CA ILE A 38 -4.16 11.73 -8.07
C ILE A 38 -4.98 12.92 -7.57
N ARG A 39 -6.31 12.77 -7.54
CA ARG A 39 -7.21 13.82 -7.03
C ARG A 39 -7.01 14.03 -5.53
N PHE A 40 -7.00 12.94 -4.77
CA PHE A 40 -6.83 12.99 -3.32
C PHE A 40 -5.43 12.58 -2.88
N ARG A 41 -4.52 13.56 -2.77
CA ARG A 41 -3.09 13.31 -2.44
C ARG A 41 -2.88 12.66 -1.07
N HIS A 42 -3.73 12.97 -0.10
CA HIS A 42 -3.62 12.49 1.28
C HIS A 42 -4.13 11.05 1.46
N TYR A 43 -4.91 10.52 0.51
CA TYR A 43 -5.34 9.12 0.48
C TYR A 43 -4.56 8.28 -0.53
N GLY A 44 -4.12 8.89 -1.64
CA GLY A 44 -3.42 8.24 -2.72
C GLY A 44 -4.33 7.38 -3.61
N LYS A 45 -3.76 6.86 -4.71
CA LYS A 45 -4.49 6.08 -5.73
C LYS A 45 -5.07 4.76 -5.21
N VAL A 46 -4.50 4.20 -4.16
CA VAL A 46 -4.91 2.89 -3.60
C VAL A 46 -6.32 2.95 -3.03
N VAL A 47 -6.69 4.05 -2.37
CA VAL A 47 -8.03 4.22 -1.79
C VAL A 47 -9.09 4.27 -2.89
N GLU A 48 -8.82 4.98 -4.00
CA GLU A 48 -9.72 5.01 -5.16
C GLU A 48 -9.92 3.61 -5.77
N MET A 49 -8.85 2.82 -5.87
CA MET A 49 -8.93 1.45 -6.37
C MET A 49 -9.75 0.54 -5.45
N LEU A 50 -9.53 0.66 -4.13
CA LEU A 50 -10.29 -0.09 -3.13
C LEU A 50 -11.78 0.27 -3.15
N ALA A 51 -12.11 1.56 -3.23
CA ALA A 51 -13.49 2.01 -3.31
C ALA A 51 -14.22 1.40 -4.52
N LYS A 52 -13.58 1.38 -5.69
CA LYS A 52 -14.11 0.75 -6.91
C LYS A 52 -14.31 -0.75 -6.77
N GLU A 53 -13.42 -1.44 -6.07
CA GLU A 53 -13.53 -2.89 -5.87
C GLU A 53 -14.65 -3.23 -4.88
N ILE A 54 -14.81 -2.45 -3.82
CA ILE A 54 -15.89 -2.61 -2.84
C ILE A 54 -17.27 -2.46 -3.51
N MET A 55 -17.41 -1.59 -4.52
CA MET A 55 -18.65 -1.47 -5.27
C MET A 55 -19.05 -2.71 -6.07
N LYS A 56 -18.10 -3.58 -6.40
CA LYS A 56 -18.39 -4.82 -7.14
C LYS A 56 -18.92 -5.94 -6.24
N VAL A 57 -18.88 -5.74 -4.92
CA VAL A 57 -19.40 -6.72 -3.96
C VAL A 57 -20.93 -6.67 -3.98
N GLU A 58 -21.56 -7.80 -4.30
CA GLU A 58 -23.02 -7.92 -4.44
C GLU A 58 -23.76 -7.85 -3.09
N ASP A 59 -23.12 -8.34 -2.02
CA ASP A 59 -23.69 -8.34 -0.67
C ASP A 59 -23.64 -6.93 -0.05
N GLU A 60 -24.81 -6.34 0.14
CA GLU A 60 -24.98 -4.99 0.70
C GLU A 60 -24.44 -4.86 2.13
N GLN A 61 -24.68 -5.84 3.00
CA GLN A 61 -24.21 -5.76 4.39
C GLN A 61 -22.69 -5.76 4.44
N ARG A 62 -22.08 -6.67 3.69
CA ARG A 62 -20.62 -6.80 3.59
C ARG A 62 -20.01 -5.57 2.93
N ARG A 63 -20.63 -5.02 1.89
CA ARG A 63 -20.20 -3.79 1.23
C ARG A 63 -20.18 -2.62 2.21
N MET A 64 -21.23 -2.44 3.01
CA MET A 64 -21.31 -1.35 4.00
C MET A 64 -20.24 -1.47 5.09
N GLU A 65 -19.97 -2.68 5.58
CA GLU A 65 -18.89 -2.91 6.53
C GLU A 65 -17.51 -2.61 5.92
N MET A 66 -17.28 -3.01 4.67
CA MET A 66 -16.04 -2.69 3.95
C MET A 66 -15.88 -1.17 3.74
N LEU A 67 -16.95 -0.46 3.41
CA LEU A 67 -16.93 1.00 3.30
C LEU A 67 -16.61 1.67 4.63
N ARG A 68 -17.18 1.18 5.74
CA ARG A 68 -16.84 1.67 7.09
C ARG A 68 -15.35 1.49 7.39
N ASN A 69 -14.81 0.31 7.07
CA ASN A 69 -13.38 0.03 7.26
C ASN A 69 -12.50 0.90 6.36
N LEU A 70 -12.91 1.15 5.12
CA LEU A 70 -12.23 2.06 4.21
C LEU A 70 -12.23 3.49 4.75
N ALA A 71 -13.37 3.98 5.25
CA ALA A 71 -13.48 5.31 5.84
C ALA A 71 -12.59 5.46 7.10
N ASN A 72 -12.52 4.43 7.95
CA ASN A 72 -11.56 4.39 9.06
C ASN A 72 -10.11 4.44 8.57
N HIS A 73 -9.81 3.74 7.48
CA HIS A 73 -8.48 3.77 6.86
C HIS A 73 -8.16 5.17 6.29
N MET A 74 -9.13 5.82 5.63
CA MET A 74 -9.00 7.20 5.14
C MET A 74 -8.72 8.16 6.29
N LYS A 75 -9.47 8.09 7.39
CA LYS A 75 -9.23 8.91 8.60
C LYS A 75 -7.80 8.77 9.09
N LYS A 76 -7.29 7.53 9.12
CA LYS A 76 -5.91 7.24 9.52
C LYS A 76 -4.87 7.81 8.56
N LEU A 77 -5.07 7.65 7.25
CA LEU A 77 -4.18 8.21 6.23
C LEU A 77 -4.15 9.73 6.30
N TYR A 78 -5.32 10.34 6.49
CA TYR A 78 -5.46 11.78 6.68
C TYR A 78 -4.63 12.25 7.86
N LEU A 79 -4.74 11.61 9.03
CA LEU A 79 -3.96 11.97 10.22
C LEU A 79 -2.46 11.69 10.09
N THR A 80 -2.08 10.76 9.21
CA THR A 80 -0.66 10.43 8.96
C THR A 80 0.02 11.53 8.14
N TRP A 81 -0.70 12.08 7.14
CA TRP A 81 -0.17 13.08 6.21
C TRP A 81 -0.56 14.52 6.57
N ASN A 82 -1.68 14.71 7.26
CA ASN A 82 -2.19 15.98 7.74
C ASN A 82 -2.28 15.96 9.28
N ARG A 83 -1.81 17.03 9.94
CA ARG A 83 -1.78 17.12 11.41
C ARG A 83 -3.09 17.65 12.01
N GLU A 84 -4.02 18.08 11.17
CA GLU A 84 -5.32 18.59 11.60
C GLU A 84 -6.34 17.46 11.75
N GLN A 85 -7.24 17.62 12.71
CA GLN A 85 -8.36 16.71 12.89
C GLN A 85 -9.34 16.89 11.73
N VAL A 86 -9.81 15.78 11.17
CA VAL A 86 -10.82 15.75 10.11
C VAL A 86 -12.15 15.26 10.70
N SER A 87 -13.25 15.90 10.29
CA SER A 87 -14.59 15.45 10.66
C SER A 87 -15.00 14.24 9.83
N ASP A 88 -15.83 13.37 10.41
CA ASP A 88 -16.32 12.17 9.73
C ASP A 88 -17.11 12.55 8.45
N GLU A 89 -17.83 13.68 8.47
CA GLU A 89 -18.58 14.22 7.34
C GLU A 89 -17.71 14.48 6.10
N VAL A 90 -16.51 15.05 6.29
CA VAL A 90 -15.58 15.33 5.19
C VAL A 90 -15.11 14.01 4.55
N ILE A 91 -14.79 13.00 5.38
CA ILE A 91 -14.36 11.69 4.89
C ILE A 91 -15.49 11.00 4.11
N PHE A 92 -16.72 11.06 4.60
CA PHE A 92 -17.86 10.49 3.89
C PHE A 92 -18.12 11.22 2.56
N ASN A 93 -17.96 12.54 2.53
CA ASN A 93 -18.09 13.31 1.31
C ASN A 93 -17.00 12.96 0.27
N ASP A 94 -15.73 12.89 0.70
CA ASP A 94 -14.62 12.49 -0.15
C ASP A 94 -14.84 11.08 -0.74
N LEU A 95 -15.32 10.16 0.10
CA LEU A 95 -15.59 8.78 -0.30
C LEU A 95 -16.75 8.70 -1.31
N LYS A 96 -17.81 9.49 -1.14
CA LYS A 96 -18.88 9.63 -2.15
C LYS A 96 -18.33 10.14 -3.47
N GLU A 97 -17.49 11.17 -3.44
CA GLU A 97 -16.89 11.75 -4.64
C GLU A 97 -16.00 10.74 -5.37
N MET A 98 -15.23 9.91 -4.65
CA MET A 98 -14.39 8.86 -5.24
C MET A 98 -15.20 7.76 -5.92
N ILE A 99 -16.34 7.39 -5.35
CA ILE A 99 -17.18 6.32 -5.87
C ILE A 99 -18.03 6.83 -7.05
N GLY A 100 -18.38 8.11 -7.05
CA GLY A 100 -19.18 8.72 -8.11
C GLY A 100 -20.62 8.17 -8.18
N GLN A 101 -21.11 7.57 -7.10
CA GLN A 101 -22.48 7.09 -6.95
C GLN A 101 -23.11 7.65 -5.68
N ASP A 102 -24.43 7.77 -5.69
CA ASP A 102 -25.19 8.29 -4.56
C ASP A 102 -25.40 7.18 -3.51
N ILE A 103 -24.37 6.95 -2.70
CA ILE A 103 -24.42 5.99 -1.59
C ILE A 103 -24.91 6.70 -0.35
N GLN A 104 -25.94 6.15 0.26
CA GLN A 104 -26.44 6.61 1.54
C GLN A 104 -25.72 5.87 2.67
N PHE A 105 -24.91 6.60 3.42
CA PHE A 105 -24.35 6.12 4.67
C PHE A 105 -25.41 6.27 5.77
N PRO A 106 -25.64 5.24 6.60
CA PRO A 106 -26.56 5.38 7.73
C PRO A 106 -26.01 6.44 8.69
N PRO A 107 -26.88 7.30 9.26
CA PRO A 107 -26.46 8.43 10.10
C PRO A 107 -25.79 8.00 11.41
N ASP A 108 -25.98 6.75 11.82
CA ASP A 108 -25.36 6.15 13.03
C ASP A 108 -23.95 5.59 12.76
N MET A 109 -23.43 5.73 11.54
CA MET A 109 -22.08 5.27 11.19
C MET A 109 -21.03 6.26 11.68
N HIS A 110 -20.57 6.09 12.92
CA HIS A 110 -19.41 6.80 13.43
C HIS A 110 -18.09 6.08 13.12
N LEU A 111 -17.07 6.86 12.75
CA LEU A 111 -15.71 6.37 12.52
C LEU A 111 -14.97 6.26 13.85
N SER A 112 -13.91 5.46 13.84
CA SER A 112 -13.07 5.25 15.02
C SER A 112 -12.46 6.57 15.50
N GLU A 113 -12.28 6.71 16.81
CA GLU A 113 -11.67 7.91 17.38
C GLU A 113 -10.20 8.04 16.95
N THR A 114 -9.78 9.28 16.70
CA THR A 114 -8.40 9.63 16.33
C THR A 114 -7.36 9.05 17.29
N ARG A 115 -7.69 8.96 18.58
CA ARG A 115 -6.82 8.39 19.62
C ARG A 115 -6.58 6.89 19.44
N GLU A 116 -7.60 6.13 19.06
CA GLU A 116 -7.48 4.70 18.81
C GLU A 116 -6.68 4.43 17.53
N LEU A 117 -6.82 5.30 16.53
CA LEU A 117 -6.12 5.18 15.25
C LEU A 117 -4.61 5.50 15.34
N LEU A 118 -4.25 6.45 16.21
CA LEU A 118 -2.88 6.90 16.45
C LEU A 118 -2.20 6.19 17.64
N ALA A 119 -2.92 5.37 18.39
CA ALA A 119 -2.37 4.66 19.53
C ALA A 119 -1.11 3.87 19.11
N PRO A 120 0.05 4.10 19.74
CA PRO A 120 1.23 3.33 19.44
C PRO A 120 0.92 1.87 19.76
N LYS A 121 0.99 0.98 18.76
CA LYS A 121 0.90 -0.47 19.00
C LYS A 121 1.93 -0.80 20.07
N ILE A 122 1.48 -1.16 21.26
CA ILE A 122 2.35 -1.58 22.37
C ILE A 122 3.16 -2.75 21.83
N ARG A 123 4.41 -2.49 21.46
CA ARG A 123 5.38 -3.54 21.15
C ARG A 123 5.61 -4.25 22.47
N ASN A 124 5.00 -5.42 22.64
CA ASN A 124 5.31 -6.35 23.71
C ASN A 124 6.80 -6.73 23.61
N LYS A 125 7.65 -5.89 24.22
CA LYS A 125 9.08 -6.13 24.34
C LYS A 125 9.21 -7.29 25.32
N LYS A 126 9.33 -8.52 24.80
CA LYS A 126 9.71 -9.69 25.60
C LYS A 126 10.96 -9.31 26.40
N ARG A 127 10.80 -9.10 27.70
CA ARG A 127 11.90 -8.93 28.65
C ARG A 127 12.62 -10.27 28.75
N ASN A 128 13.71 -10.45 28.00
CA ASN A 128 14.66 -11.54 28.23
C ASN A 128 15.40 -11.23 29.55
N ASN A 129 14.88 -11.76 30.64
CA ASN A 129 15.53 -11.77 31.94
C ASN A 129 16.61 -12.88 31.91
N GLN A 130 17.80 -12.57 31.40
CA GLN A 130 18.97 -13.41 31.61
C GLN A 130 19.41 -13.27 33.07
N ARG A 131 19.16 -14.33 33.83
CA ARG A 131 19.67 -14.58 35.18
C ARG A 131 21.19 -14.47 35.22
N ASN A 132 21.73 -13.40 35.81
CA ASN A 132 23.09 -13.43 36.35
C ASN A 132 23.06 -14.12 37.72
N LYS A 133 23.68 -15.30 37.81
CA LYS A 133 24.10 -15.89 39.10
C LYS A 133 25.45 -15.26 39.49
N PRO A 134 25.64 -14.75 40.71
CA PRO A 134 26.97 -14.43 41.20
C PRO A 134 27.70 -15.71 41.65
N ARG A 135 29.03 -15.64 41.57
CA ARG A 135 30.01 -16.63 42.06
C ARG A 135 30.01 -16.72 43.57
#